data_AF-A6TUX9-F1
#
_entry.id   AF-A6TUX9-F1
#
_cell.length_a   1.000
_cell.length_b   1.000
_cell.length_c   1.000
_cell.angle_alpha   90.00
_cell.angle_beta   90.00
_cell.angle_gamma   90.00
#
_symmetry.space_group_name_H-M   'P 1'
#
loop_
_entity.id
_entity.type
_entity.pdbx_description
1 polymer ?
#
loop_
_entity_poly.entity_id
_entity_poly.type
_entity_poly.pdbx_seq_one_letter_code
_entity_poly.pdbx_strand_id
1 'polypeptide(L)'
;MNRSKKILSVFIAMTLMITGFALVANAGSPTLDEKTLDVKFRQIIEMPELDGDDSELLEQAIEAAVATGWFYNSAEQRFERLVTYTDIEVTIDGADIELDSHGQAKVLTQTNKSLEVKVYDPVTNESYAQLISGDTTEATVIFDVDISYMISVDNKSMENLEKSDFTINASPTDPYWSNGEQGVYGYRLHCNRFNGYLGNGTYYSNQASPSAILNFFASDCDWALGSYSNCLADYTSNPFCAASPQSKQASCSGLIGHYGRFHMHTTYTGN
;
A
#
# COMPACT_ATOMS: atom_id res chain seq x y z
N MET A 1 67.43 41.18 58.65
CA MET A 1 66.62 41.19 57.42
C MET A 1 65.14 41.12 57.78
N ASN A 2 64.40 42.13 57.32
CA ASN A 2 62.95 42.28 57.12
C ASN A 2 62.00 41.13 57.54
N ARG A 3 61.03 41.43 58.45
CA ARG A 3 59.58 41.72 58.16
C ARG A 3 58.83 40.45 57.70
N SER A 4 57.75 39.96 58.33
CA SER A 4 56.50 40.70 58.61
C SER A 4 55.53 39.88 59.49
N LYS A 5 54.92 40.59 60.47
CA LYS A 5 53.48 40.70 60.81
C LYS A 5 52.61 39.42 60.85
N LYS A 6 52.12 38.96 62.01
CA LYS A 6 51.05 39.50 62.91
C LYS A 6 49.60 39.18 62.47
N ILE A 7 48.88 38.55 63.43
CA ILE A 7 47.46 38.74 63.84
C ILE A 7 46.43 37.92 63.04
N LEU A 8 45.86 36.85 63.64
CA LEU A 8 44.67 36.78 64.53
C LEU A 8 43.36 36.85 63.74
N SER A 9 42.49 35.84 63.84
CA SER A 9 41.13 35.98 64.39
C SER A 9 40.28 34.71 64.28
N VAL A 10 39.52 34.53 65.36
CA VAL A 10 38.51 33.51 65.71
C VAL A 10 37.32 33.50 64.76
N PHE A 11 36.70 32.33 64.52
CA PHE A 11 35.26 32.26 64.27
C PHE A 11 34.62 31.01 64.89
N ILE A 12 33.56 31.25 65.66
CA ILE A 12 32.61 30.32 66.29
C ILE A 12 31.28 30.43 65.53
N ALA A 13 30.53 29.31 65.47
CA ALA A 13 29.13 29.13 65.07
C ALA A 13 28.85 29.22 63.55
N MET A 14 27.92 28.48 62.95
CA MET A 14 26.57 28.15 63.40
C MET A 14 25.99 27.01 62.55
N THR A 15 25.36 26.03 63.21
CA THR A 15 24.52 24.98 62.61
C THR A 15 23.30 25.58 61.93
N LEU A 16 23.06 25.24 60.65
CA LEU A 16 21.75 25.32 60.01
C LEU A 16 21.38 23.92 59.51
N MET A 17 20.51 23.22 60.24
CA MET A 17 19.86 22.00 59.75
C MET A 17 18.84 22.43 58.70
N ILE A 18 19.13 22.14 57.43
CA ILE A 18 18.12 22.16 56.37
C ILE A 18 17.48 20.78 56.39
N THR A 19 16.39 20.63 57.14
CA THR A 19 15.43 19.53 56.91
C THR A 19 14.70 19.85 55.61
N GLY A 20 15.28 19.40 54.49
CA GLY A 20 14.59 19.37 53.21
C GLY A 20 13.46 18.36 53.29
N PHE A 21 12.22 18.84 53.38
CA PHE A 21 11.07 18.02 53.02
C PHE A 21 11.21 17.69 51.54
N ALA A 22 11.56 16.44 51.23
CA ALA A 22 11.35 15.89 49.91
C ALA A 22 9.84 15.84 49.69
N LEU A 23 9.29 16.85 49.01
CA LEU A 23 8.00 16.74 48.36
C LEU A 23 8.16 15.65 47.30
N VAL A 24 7.79 14.42 47.67
CA VAL A 24 7.53 13.37 46.70
C VAL A 24 6.25 13.81 45.99
N ALA A 25 6.41 14.52 44.87
CA ALA A 25 5.31 14.75 43.96
C ALA A 25 4.87 13.36 43.49
N ASN A 26 3.72 12.91 44.00
CA ASN A 26 3.08 11.70 43.54
C ASN A 26 2.54 12.01 42.14
N ALA A 27 3.41 11.91 41.13
CA ALA A 27 2.97 11.86 39.75
C ALA A 27 2.14 10.57 39.63
N GLY A 28 0.82 10.70 39.72
CA GLY A 28 -0.08 9.59 39.47
C GLY A 28 0.29 8.99 38.11
N SER A 29 0.44 7.66 38.06
CA SER A 29 0.67 6.99 36.79
C SER A 29 -0.43 7.43 35.81
N PRO A 30 -0.06 7.83 34.59
CA PRO A 30 -1.04 8.30 33.62
C PRO A 30 -2.08 7.20 33.40
N THR A 31 -3.37 7.56 33.42
CA THR A 31 -4.44 6.67 32.99
C THR A 31 -4.25 6.35 31.52
N LEU A 32 -4.26 5.06 31.21
CA LEU A 32 -4.18 4.55 29.85
C LEU A 32 -5.56 4.02 29.46
N ASP A 33 -6.01 4.42 28.27
CA ASP A 33 -7.24 3.98 27.65
C ASP A 33 -6.91 3.04 26.48
N GLU A 34 -7.71 1.98 26.31
CA GLU A 34 -7.62 1.13 25.12
C GLU A 34 -8.21 1.87 23.91
N LYS A 35 -7.45 1.90 22.81
CA LYS A 35 -7.85 2.42 21.53
C LYS A 35 -7.69 1.35 20.46
N THR A 36 -8.72 1.14 19.66
CA THR A 36 -8.69 0.28 18.48
C THR A 36 -8.29 1.11 17.27
N LEU A 37 -7.28 0.65 16.55
CA LEU A 37 -6.78 1.27 15.33
C LEU A 37 -7.00 0.32 14.16
N ASP A 38 -7.66 0.81 13.12
CA ASP A 38 -7.84 0.08 11.87
C ASP A 38 -6.87 0.65 10.82
N VAL A 39 -5.94 -0.17 10.35
CA VAL A 39 -4.95 0.22 9.34
C VAL A 39 -5.41 -0.26 7.98
N LYS A 40 -5.67 0.68 7.08
CA LYS A 40 -6.14 0.46 5.72
C LYS A 40 -5.22 1.09 4.70
N PHE A 41 -5.23 0.54 3.50
CA PHE A 41 -4.65 1.17 2.31
C PHE A 41 -5.78 1.53 1.36
N ARG A 42 -5.71 2.73 0.79
CA ARG A 42 -6.58 3.15 -0.30
C ARG A 42 -5.82 2.99 -1.60
N GLN A 43 -6.16 1.96 -2.35
CA GLN A 43 -5.68 1.83 -3.72
C GLN A 43 -6.39 2.85 -4.60
N ILE A 44 -5.63 3.53 -5.47
CA ILE A 44 -6.12 4.59 -6.34
C ILE A 44 -5.74 4.26 -7.78
N ILE A 45 -6.71 4.41 -8.68
CA ILE A 45 -6.51 4.45 -10.14
C ILE A 45 -7.07 5.77 -10.64
N GLU A 46 -6.17 6.67 -11.02
CA GLU A 46 -6.50 7.95 -11.66
C GLU A 46 -7.04 7.69 -13.07
N MET A 47 -8.15 8.35 -13.43
CA MET A 47 -8.66 8.31 -14.79
C MET A 47 -7.94 9.35 -15.66
N PRO A 48 -7.65 9.05 -16.92
CA PRO A 48 -7.26 10.08 -17.87
C PRO A 48 -8.43 11.08 -18.06
N GLU A 49 -8.11 12.30 -18.51
CA GLU A 49 -9.14 13.25 -18.93
C GLU A 49 -10.03 12.59 -20.01
N LEU A 50 -11.33 12.50 -19.71
CA LEU A 50 -12.32 11.87 -20.58
C LEU A 50 -12.74 12.85 -21.68
N ASP A 51 -12.83 12.37 -22.92
CA ASP A 51 -13.43 13.12 -24.01
C ASP A 51 -14.91 12.74 -24.22
N GLY A 52 -15.57 13.41 -25.19
CA GLY A 52 -17.02 13.36 -25.36
C GLY A 52 -17.61 11.98 -25.66
N ASP A 53 -16.81 11.01 -26.10
CA ASP A 53 -17.26 9.66 -26.46
C ASP A 53 -16.94 8.60 -25.37
N ASP A 54 -16.23 8.96 -24.30
CA ASP A 54 -15.78 8.02 -23.25
C ASP A 54 -16.85 7.66 -22.19
N SER A 55 -18.04 8.26 -22.27
CA SER A 55 -19.09 8.12 -21.24
C SER A 55 -19.59 6.68 -21.07
N GLU A 56 -19.78 5.94 -22.17
CA GLU A 56 -20.24 4.54 -22.12
C GLU A 56 -19.17 3.61 -21.52
N LEU A 57 -17.90 3.82 -21.88
CA LEU A 57 -16.79 3.04 -21.33
C LEU A 57 -16.59 3.32 -19.85
N LEU A 58 -16.76 4.57 -19.41
CA LEU A 58 -16.74 4.90 -17.99
C LEU A 58 -17.85 4.18 -17.23
N GLU A 59 -19.08 4.17 -17.74
CA GLU A 59 -20.20 3.45 -17.08
C GLU A 59 -19.90 1.95 -16.94
N GLN A 60 -19.36 1.32 -17.97
CA GLN A 60 -18.94 -0.09 -17.92
C GLN A 60 -17.80 -0.32 -16.93
N ALA A 61 -16.81 0.58 -16.87
CA ALA A 61 -15.73 0.51 -15.90
C ALA A 61 -16.24 0.65 -14.47
N ILE A 62 -17.21 1.54 -14.23
CA ILE A 62 -17.88 1.70 -12.93
C ILE A 62 -18.64 0.42 -12.55
N GLU A 63 -19.34 -0.22 -13.48
CA GLU A 63 -20.00 -1.50 -13.23
C GLU A 63 -18.99 -2.60 -12.85
N ALA A 64 -17.92 -2.72 -13.64
CA ALA A 64 -16.89 -3.74 -13.43
C ALA A 64 -16.15 -3.56 -12.10
N ALA A 65 -15.84 -2.31 -11.73
CA ALA A 65 -15.16 -1.92 -10.49
C ALA A 65 -15.81 -2.49 -9.22
N VAL A 66 -17.16 -2.53 -9.18
CA VAL A 66 -17.89 -2.96 -7.98
C VAL A 66 -17.60 -4.42 -7.62
N ALA A 67 -17.29 -5.26 -8.60
CA ALA A 67 -17.08 -6.70 -8.40
C ALA A 67 -15.96 -7.02 -7.41
N THR A 68 -14.93 -6.19 -7.39
CA THR A 68 -13.75 -6.35 -6.54
C THR A 68 -13.66 -5.25 -5.48
N GLY A 69 -14.73 -4.48 -5.25
CA GLY A 69 -14.85 -3.53 -4.16
C GLY A 69 -14.35 -2.11 -4.46
N TRP A 70 -14.11 -1.78 -5.72
CA TRP A 70 -13.80 -0.41 -6.13
C TRP A 70 -15.07 0.45 -6.19
N PHE A 71 -14.90 1.74 -5.94
CA PHE A 71 -15.91 2.75 -6.20
C PHE A 71 -15.30 3.92 -6.98
N TYR A 72 -16.13 4.63 -7.75
CA TYR A 72 -15.70 5.79 -8.50
C TYR A 72 -15.93 7.08 -7.71
N ASN A 73 -14.86 7.81 -7.44
CA ASN A 73 -14.90 9.14 -6.86
C ASN A 73 -14.99 10.18 -7.99
N SER A 74 -16.21 10.60 -8.33
CA SER A 74 -16.43 11.54 -9.43
C SER A 74 -15.88 12.94 -9.19
N ALA A 75 -15.66 13.33 -7.93
CA ALA A 75 -15.11 14.64 -7.59
C ALA A 75 -13.61 14.72 -7.88
N GLU A 76 -12.90 13.61 -7.64
CA GLU A 76 -11.45 13.47 -7.88
C GLU A 76 -11.13 12.76 -9.20
N GLN A 77 -12.15 12.32 -9.96
CA GLN A 77 -12.03 11.58 -11.22
C GLN A 77 -11.13 10.32 -11.14
N ARG A 78 -11.39 9.47 -10.14
CA ARG A 78 -10.57 8.28 -9.90
C ARG A 78 -11.35 7.13 -9.28
N PHE A 79 -10.84 5.93 -9.44
CA PHE A 79 -11.33 4.76 -8.72
C PHE A 79 -10.57 4.57 -7.42
N GLU A 80 -11.28 4.21 -6.37
CA GLU A 80 -10.73 3.97 -5.04
C GLU A 80 -11.23 2.63 -4.48
N ARG A 81 -10.37 1.91 -3.77
CA ARG A 81 -10.75 0.75 -2.95
C ARG A 81 -9.97 0.75 -1.65
N LEU A 82 -10.63 0.43 -0.55
CA LEU A 82 -9.97 0.17 0.73
C LEU A 82 -9.61 -1.31 0.85
N VAL A 83 -8.34 -1.58 1.16
CA VAL A 83 -7.81 -2.92 1.36
C VAL A 83 -7.04 -3.01 2.67
N THR A 84 -6.88 -4.23 3.15
CA THR A 84 -6.01 -4.56 4.28
C THR A 84 -4.99 -5.57 3.80
N TYR A 85 -3.73 -5.32 4.12
CA TYR A 85 -2.64 -6.26 3.89
C TYR A 85 -2.19 -6.86 5.22
N THR A 86 -1.80 -8.13 5.18
CA THR A 86 -1.38 -8.89 6.36
C THR A 86 0.13 -9.10 6.41
N ASP A 87 0.83 -8.76 5.33
CA ASP A 87 2.25 -8.93 5.09
C ASP A 87 3.05 -7.62 5.25
N ILE A 88 2.57 -6.73 6.13
CA ILE A 88 3.15 -5.41 6.43
C ILE A 88 3.67 -5.36 7.87
N GLU A 89 4.64 -4.49 8.12
CA GLU A 89 5.16 -4.20 9.45
C GLU A 89 4.55 -2.89 9.97
N VAL A 90 3.94 -2.92 11.17
CA VAL A 90 3.32 -1.74 11.78
C VAL A 90 4.03 -1.38 13.07
N THR A 91 4.36 -0.10 13.22
CA THR A 91 4.85 0.45 14.49
C THR A 91 3.97 1.60 14.95
N ILE A 92 3.71 1.66 16.25
CA ILE A 92 2.90 2.70 16.89
C ILE A 92 3.72 3.29 18.03
N ASP A 93 3.99 4.60 17.95
CA ASP A 93 4.93 5.30 18.85
C ASP A 93 6.29 4.58 18.98
N GLY A 94 6.73 3.92 17.90
CA GLY A 94 8.00 3.19 17.81
C GLY A 94 7.99 1.78 18.42
N ALA A 95 6.85 1.26 18.86
CA ALA A 95 6.70 -0.13 19.25
C ALA A 95 6.10 -0.95 18.11
N ASP A 96 6.63 -2.15 17.86
CA ASP A 96 6.09 -3.08 16.87
C ASP A 96 4.72 -3.61 17.31
N ILE A 97 3.77 -3.65 16.39
CA ILE A 97 2.39 -4.06 16.63
C ILE A 97 1.97 -5.10 15.59
N GLU A 98 1.38 -6.19 16.05
CA GLU A 98 0.71 -7.17 15.18
C GLU A 98 -0.72 -6.71 14.91
N LEU A 99 -1.11 -6.70 13.63
CA LEU A 99 -2.50 -6.52 13.23
C LEU A 99 -3.23 -7.88 13.22
N ASP A 100 -4.52 -7.86 13.50
CA ASP A 100 -5.38 -9.02 13.27
C ASP A 100 -5.70 -9.22 11.76
N SER A 101 -6.48 -10.25 11.44
CA SER A 101 -6.88 -10.56 10.06
C SER A 101 -7.73 -9.48 9.38
N HIS A 102 -8.21 -8.49 10.13
CA HIS A 102 -8.98 -7.35 9.63
C HIS A 102 -8.15 -6.06 9.57
N GLY A 103 -6.85 -6.12 9.91
CA GLY A 103 -5.97 -4.96 9.93
C GLY A 103 -6.09 -4.12 11.19
N GLN A 104 -6.64 -4.69 12.27
CA GLN A 104 -6.91 -3.97 13.50
C GLN A 104 -5.84 -4.25 14.56
N ALA A 105 -5.51 -3.23 15.33
CA ALA A 105 -4.67 -3.31 16.52
C ALA A 105 -5.34 -2.65 17.71
N LYS A 106 -5.08 -3.18 18.91
CA LYS A 106 -5.47 -2.56 20.18
C LYS A 106 -4.23 -2.01 20.86
N VAL A 107 -4.26 -0.71 21.15
CA VAL A 107 -3.14 -0.01 21.81
C VAL A 107 -3.61 0.71 23.05
N LEU A 108 -2.75 0.75 24.07
CA LEU A 108 -2.97 1.53 25.27
C LEU A 108 -2.34 2.91 25.10
N THR A 109 -3.14 3.97 25.16
CA THR A 109 -2.67 5.35 25.01
C THR A 109 -3.23 6.26 26.10
N GLN A 110 -2.61 7.41 26.30
CA GLN A 110 -3.18 8.45 27.16
C GLN A 110 -4.26 9.20 26.39
N THR A 111 -5.33 9.58 27.08
CA THR A 111 -6.34 10.50 26.56
C THR A 111 -5.67 11.76 26.00
N ASN A 112 -6.13 12.29 24.87
CA ASN A 112 -5.56 13.45 24.17
C ASN A 112 -4.11 13.34 23.67
N LYS A 113 -3.44 12.18 23.77
CA LYS A 113 -2.11 11.98 23.18
C LYS A 113 -2.22 11.57 21.71
N SER A 114 -1.54 12.29 20.84
CA SER A 114 -1.38 11.87 19.44
C SER A 114 -0.55 10.60 19.36
N LEU A 115 -0.95 9.67 18.49
CA LEU A 115 -0.22 8.46 18.17
C LEU A 115 0.41 8.58 16.79
N GLU A 116 1.70 8.26 16.68
CA GLU A 116 2.36 8.11 15.38
C GLU A 116 2.22 6.65 14.93
N VAL A 117 1.51 6.43 13.84
CA VAL A 117 1.40 5.12 13.20
C VAL A 117 2.31 5.12 11.98
N LYS A 118 3.26 4.19 11.94
CA LYS A 118 4.12 3.94 10.78
C LYS A 118 3.87 2.55 10.25
N VAL A 119 3.89 2.44 8.94
CA VAL A 119 3.78 1.16 8.23
C VAL A 119 4.94 1.03 7.28
N TYR A 120 5.58 -0.13 7.28
CA TYR A 120 6.57 -0.53 6.30
C TYR A 120 6.03 -1.72 5.52
N ASP A 121 6.03 -1.59 4.20
CA ASP A 121 5.74 -2.69 3.30
C ASP A 121 7.08 -3.29 2.82
N PRO A 122 7.47 -4.49 3.30
CA PRO A 122 8.72 -5.12 2.91
C PRO A 122 8.74 -5.61 1.45
N VAL A 123 7.57 -5.77 0.83
CA VAL A 123 7.42 -6.21 -0.56
C VAL A 123 7.78 -5.08 -1.53
N THR A 124 7.20 -3.91 -1.31
CA THR A 124 7.46 -2.72 -2.16
C THR A 124 8.66 -1.91 -1.69
N ASN A 125 9.12 -2.15 -0.44
CA ASN A 125 10.12 -1.36 0.25
C ASN A 125 9.68 0.11 0.46
N GLU A 126 8.38 0.34 0.66
CA GLU A 126 7.78 1.64 0.91
C GLU A 126 7.46 1.84 2.39
N SER A 127 7.49 3.08 2.85
CA SER A 127 7.17 3.45 4.24
C SER A 127 6.15 4.57 4.28
N TYR A 128 5.17 4.42 5.19
CA TYR A 128 4.10 5.37 5.40
C TYR A 128 4.05 5.80 6.86
N ALA A 129 3.63 7.03 7.12
CA ALA A 129 3.49 7.55 8.47
C ALA A 129 2.29 8.50 8.56
N GLN A 130 1.49 8.35 9.62
CA GLN A 130 0.37 9.24 9.89
C GLN A 130 0.27 9.49 11.40
N LEU A 131 0.00 10.74 11.77
CA LEU A 131 -0.35 11.12 13.13
C LEU A 131 -1.85 11.04 13.32
N ILE A 132 -2.30 10.31 14.33
CA ILE A 132 -3.70 10.27 14.74
C ILE A 132 -3.85 11.04 16.03
N SER A 133 -4.69 12.06 16.02
CA SER A 133 -5.13 12.78 17.21
C SER A 133 -6.62 12.54 17.46
N GLY A 134 -7.02 12.60 18.72
CA GLY A 134 -8.43 12.57 19.10
C GLY A 134 -8.76 11.56 20.21
N ASP A 135 -9.78 11.91 20.97
CA ASP A 135 -10.28 11.17 22.14
C ASP A 135 -11.21 10.01 21.78
N THR A 136 -11.20 9.57 20.52
CA THR A 136 -12.01 8.44 20.09
C THR A 136 -11.36 7.12 20.51
N THR A 137 -12.18 6.18 20.96
CA THR A 137 -11.79 4.80 21.25
C THR A 137 -11.48 4.00 19.98
N GLU A 138 -11.89 4.52 18.82
CA GLU A 138 -11.68 3.92 17.50
C GLU A 138 -11.10 4.96 16.56
N ALA A 139 -10.11 4.59 15.75
CA ALA A 139 -9.64 5.41 14.65
C ALA A 139 -9.20 4.55 13.46
N THR A 140 -9.35 5.09 12.26
CA THR A 140 -8.88 4.46 11.02
C THR A 140 -7.71 5.27 10.46
N VAL A 141 -6.64 4.59 10.12
CA VAL A 141 -5.48 5.13 9.39
C VAL A 141 -5.59 4.66 7.95
N ILE A 142 -5.44 5.59 7.02
CA ILE A 142 -5.56 5.29 5.59
C ILE A 142 -4.32 5.78 4.89
N PHE A 143 -3.59 4.86 4.26
CA PHE A 143 -2.44 5.17 3.42
C PHE A 143 -2.84 5.04 1.95
N ASP A 144 -2.69 6.12 1.20
CA ASP A 144 -2.99 6.14 -0.23
C ASP A 144 -1.88 5.44 -1.02
N VAL A 145 -2.27 4.58 -1.95
CA VAL A 145 -1.39 3.81 -2.84
C VAL A 145 -1.88 3.98 -4.27
N ASP A 146 -1.15 4.76 -5.06
CA ASP A 146 -1.45 4.94 -6.48
C ASP A 146 -0.94 3.73 -7.28
N ILE A 147 -1.87 3.01 -7.92
CA ILE A 147 -1.56 1.88 -8.79
C ILE A 147 -1.86 2.18 -10.27
N SER A 148 -2.11 3.43 -10.64
CA SER A 148 -2.40 3.85 -12.03
C SER A 148 -1.27 3.45 -12.98
N TYR A 149 -0.03 3.47 -12.49
CA TYR A 149 1.13 3.03 -13.28
C TYR A 149 0.98 1.57 -13.72
N MET A 150 0.48 0.68 -12.85
CA MET A 150 0.30 -0.75 -13.17
C MET A 150 -0.61 -1.01 -14.37
N ILE A 151 -1.58 -0.14 -14.61
CA ILE A 151 -2.50 -0.25 -15.76
C ILE A 151 -1.88 0.35 -17.02
N SER A 152 -1.01 1.34 -16.85
CA SER A 152 -0.44 2.13 -17.94
C SER A 152 0.93 1.67 -18.43
N VAL A 153 1.60 0.75 -17.74
CA VAL A 153 2.94 0.29 -18.12
C VAL A 153 2.90 -0.34 -19.50
N ASP A 154 3.70 0.20 -20.42
CA ASP A 154 3.87 -0.33 -21.75
C ASP A 154 5.01 -1.35 -21.85
N ASN A 155 5.04 -2.02 -23.00
CA ASN A 155 6.09 -2.98 -23.32
C ASN A 155 7.50 -2.35 -23.29
N LYS A 156 7.67 -1.07 -23.65
CA LYS A 156 8.98 -0.40 -23.64
C LYS A 156 9.46 -0.09 -22.22
N SER A 157 8.57 0.26 -21.31
CA SER A 157 8.85 0.36 -19.89
C SER A 157 9.29 -0.99 -19.34
N MET A 158 8.64 -2.08 -19.75
CA MET A 158 9.03 -3.45 -19.34
C MET A 158 10.33 -3.93 -19.99
N GLU A 159 10.59 -3.63 -21.26
CA GLU A 159 11.84 -3.98 -21.95
C GLU A 159 13.05 -3.28 -21.31
N ASN A 160 12.89 -2.02 -20.87
CA ASN A 160 13.94 -1.30 -20.14
C ASN A 160 14.18 -1.88 -18.74
N LEU A 161 13.15 -2.45 -18.10
CA LEU A 161 13.25 -3.12 -16.79
C LEU A 161 13.80 -4.55 -16.91
N GLU A 162 13.50 -5.27 -18.00
CA GLU A 162 13.78 -6.70 -18.15
C GLU A 162 14.82 -7.06 -19.24
N LYS A 163 15.40 -6.05 -19.92
CA LYS A 163 16.50 -6.16 -20.92
C LYS A 163 16.35 -7.33 -21.88
N SER A 164 15.56 -7.19 -22.93
CA SER A 164 15.50 -8.24 -23.97
C SER A 164 15.30 -7.72 -25.40
N ASP A 165 15.93 -8.41 -26.36
CA ASP A 165 15.90 -8.15 -27.81
C ASP A 165 14.86 -9.06 -28.53
N PHE A 166 13.65 -9.23 -27.98
CA PHE A 166 12.65 -10.17 -28.54
C PHE A 166 11.66 -9.51 -29.53
N THR A 167 11.06 -10.33 -30.40
CA THR A 167 9.91 -9.95 -31.24
C THR A 167 8.63 -9.99 -30.42
N ILE A 168 7.96 -8.84 -30.29
CA ILE A 168 6.87 -8.56 -29.34
C ILE A 168 5.51 -9.13 -29.81
N ASN A 169 5.34 -10.44 -29.80
CA ASN A 169 4.02 -11.07 -29.98
C ASN A 169 3.88 -12.25 -29.02
N ALA A 170 2.78 -12.31 -28.29
CA ALA A 170 2.60 -13.33 -27.29
C ALA A 170 2.44 -14.71 -27.94
N SER A 171 2.98 -15.73 -27.29
CA SER A 171 2.92 -17.10 -27.79
C SER A 171 2.96 -18.11 -26.63
N PRO A 172 2.91 -19.42 -26.90
CA PRO A 172 3.12 -20.42 -25.85
C PRO A 172 4.49 -20.34 -25.16
N THR A 173 5.46 -19.62 -25.75
CA THR A 173 6.82 -19.43 -25.24
C THR A 173 7.20 -17.99 -24.94
N ASP A 174 6.48 -17.01 -25.50
CA ASP A 174 6.74 -15.57 -25.36
C ASP A 174 5.65 -14.90 -24.51
N PRO A 175 6.01 -14.24 -23.39
CA PRO A 175 5.06 -13.57 -22.50
C PRO A 175 4.73 -12.12 -22.86
N TYR A 176 5.35 -11.52 -23.89
CA TYR A 176 5.17 -10.10 -24.19
C TYR A 176 4.01 -9.87 -25.15
N TRP A 177 3.08 -8.99 -24.74
CA TRP A 177 1.93 -8.57 -25.54
C TRP A 177 2.17 -7.18 -26.13
N SER A 178 1.82 -7.00 -27.39
CA SER A 178 1.83 -5.69 -28.06
C SER A 178 0.57 -4.89 -27.74
N ASN A 179 0.68 -3.56 -27.74
CA ASN A 179 -0.50 -2.69 -27.60
C ASN A 179 -1.53 -2.97 -28.71
N GLY A 180 -2.77 -3.23 -28.33
CA GLY A 180 -3.86 -3.64 -29.22
C GLY A 180 -3.89 -5.13 -29.54
N GLU A 181 -2.98 -5.93 -29.00
CA GLU A 181 -2.97 -7.39 -29.21
C GLU A 181 -4.07 -8.05 -28.38
N GLN A 182 -4.87 -8.89 -29.04
CA GLN A 182 -5.96 -9.61 -28.41
C GLN A 182 -5.44 -10.87 -27.70
N GLY A 183 -5.77 -11.00 -26.42
CA GLY A 183 -5.46 -12.15 -25.60
C GLY A 183 -5.87 -13.50 -26.21
N VAL A 184 -4.98 -14.48 -26.13
CA VAL A 184 -5.15 -15.84 -26.67
C VAL A 184 -5.03 -16.85 -25.54
N TYR A 185 -6.08 -17.65 -25.35
CA TYR A 185 -6.14 -18.63 -24.26
C TYR A 185 -4.91 -19.56 -24.25
N GLY A 186 -4.29 -19.72 -23.08
CA GLY A 186 -3.13 -20.58 -22.86
C GLY A 186 -1.78 -19.99 -23.27
N TYR A 187 -1.75 -18.78 -23.85
CA TYR A 187 -0.49 -18.10 -24.14
C TYR A 187 0.16 -17.59 -22.86
N ARG A 188 1.48 -17.43 -22.91
CA ARG A 188 2.23 -16.86 -21.78
C ARG A 188 1.96 -15.36 -21.70
N LEU A 189 2.13 -14.83 -20.52
CA LEU A 189 1.98 -13.41 -20.25
C LEU A 189 2.79 -13.01 -19.03
N HIS A 190 3.02 -11.71 -18.91
CA HIS A 190 3.56 -11.09 -17.70
C HIS A 190 2.56 -11.20 -16.54
N CYS A 191 1.41 -10.51 -16.60
CA CYS A 191 0.32 -10.57 -15.61
C CYS A 191 -1.03 -10.67 -16.35
N ASN A 192 -1.99 -11.42 -15.78
CA ASN A 192 -3.39 -11.43 -16.22
C ASN A 192 -4.08 -10.13 -15.75
N ARG A 193 -3.56 -8.97 -16.18
CA ARG A 193 -4.07 -7.64 -15.79
C ARG A 193 -5.15 -7.12 -16.73
N PHE A 194 -5.44 -7.88 -17.78
CA PHE A 194 -6.33 -7.47 -18.86
C PHE A 194 -7.35 -8.56 -19.21
N ASN A 195 -7.64 -9.47 -18.27
CA ASN A 195 -8.55 -10.59 -18.44
C ASN A 195 -9.89 -10.45 -17.70
N GLY A 196 -10.24 -9.23 -17.26
CA GLY A 196 -11.48 -8.92 -16.57
C GLY A 196 -12.73 -9.28 -17.39
N TYR A 197 -13.81 -9.64 -16.70
CA TYR A 197 -15.02 -10.23 -17.30
C TYR A 197 -15.74 -9.32 -18.30
N LEU A 198 -15.95 -8.04 -17.94
CA LEU A 198 -16.59 -7.06 -18.83
C LEU A 198 -15.60 -6.47 -19.86
N GLY A 199 -14.33 -6.84 -19.74
CA GLY A 199 -13.29 -6.45 -20.66
C GLY A 199 -13.38 -7.17 -22.00
N ASN A 200 -12.65 -6.65 -22.98
CA ASN A 200 -12.49 -7.27 -24.29
C ASN A 200 -11.26 -8.19 -24.38
N GLY A 201 -10.39 -8.22 -23.37
CA GLY A 201 -9.19 -9.07 -23.40
C GLY A 201 -8.05 -8.54 -24.28
N THR A 202 -8.13 -7.30 -24.75
CA THR A 202 -7.06 -6.65 -25.51
C THR A 202 -6.03 -6.04 -24.56
N TYR A 203 -4.74 -6.23 -24.85
CA TYR A 203 -3.68 -5.58 -24.10
C TYR A 203 -3.58 -4.10 -24.51
N TYR A 204 -3.78 -3.21 -23.54
CA TYR A 204 -3.64 -1.78 -23.71
C TYR A 204 -2.45 -1.26 -22.91
N SER A 205 -1.67 -0.37 -23.52
CA SER A 205 -0.46 0.19 -22.93
C SER A 205 -0.54 1.72 -22.76
N ASN A 206 -1.74 2.28 -22.83
CA ASN A 206 -2.00 3.72 -22.94
C ASN A 206 -2.56 4.28 -21.62
N GLN A 207 -1.68 4.68 -20.70
CA GLN A 207 -2.02 5.63 -19.60
C GLN A 207 -3.35 5.34 -18.86
N ALA A 208 -3.64 4.06 -18.56
CA ALA A 208 -4.88 3.69 -17.90
C ALA A 208 -6.14 4.19 -18.65
N SER A 209 -6.17 4.04 -19.97
CA SER A 209 -7.38 4.34 -20.76
C SER A 209 -8.61 3.61 -20.21
N PRO A 210 -9.84 4.13 -20.45
CA PRO A 210 -11.05 3.47 -20.01
C PRO A 210 -11.13 1.98 -20.41
N SER A 211 -10.63 1.62 -21.59
CA SER A 211 -10.56 0.21 -22.02
C SER A 211 -9.55 -0.61 -21.24
N ALA A 212 -8.39 -0.05 -20.90
CA ALA A 212 -7.39 -0.72 -20.07
C ALA A 212 -7.92 -0.97 -18.65
N ILE A 213 -8.58 0.04 -18.07
CA ILE A 213 -9.21 -0.02 -16.76
C ILE A 213 -10.35 -1.05 -16.74
N LEU A 214 -11.21 -1.05 -17.76
CA LEU A 214 -12.28 -2.03 -17.91
C LEU A 214 -11.72 -3.47 -17.99
N ASN A 215 -10.63 -3.69 -18.71
CA ASN A 215 -9.96 -4.99 -18.78
C ASN A 215 -9.27 -5.38 -17.45
N PHE A 216 -8.89 -4.40 -16.62
CA PHE A 216 -8.27 -4.61 -15.33
C PHE A 216 -9.27 -5.01 -14.26
N PHE A 217 -10.45 -4.39 -14.20
CA PHE A 217 -11.42 -4.73 -13.16
C PHE A 217 -11.91 -6.18 -13.26
N ALA A 218 -11.93 -6.85 -12.12
CA ALA A 218 -12.18 -8.28 -11.98
C ALA A 218 -11.20 -9.17 -12.78
N SER A 219 -10.03 -8.65 -13.16
CA SER A 219 -8.91 -9.44 -13.67
C SER A 219 -8.21 -10.20 -12.52
N ASP A 220 -7.35 -11.17 -12.84
CA ASP A 220 -6.57 -11.87 -11.81
C ASP A 220 -5.72 -10.90 -10.98
N CYS A 221 -5.11 -9.91 -11.63
CA CYS A 221 -4.23 -8.97 -10.94
C CYS A 221 -5.03 -8.04 -10.01
N ASP A 222 -6.26 -7.65 -10.36
CA ASP A 222 -7.17 -6.90 -9.48
C ASP A 222 -7.62 -7.71 -8.25
N TRP A 223 -8.04 -8.97 -8.48
CA TRP A 223 -8.41 -9.89 -7.40
C TRP A 223 -7.25 -10.12 -6.43
N ALA A 224 -6.05 -10.35 -6.96
CA ALA A 224 -4.86 -10.55 -6.15
C ALA A 224 -4.50 -9.29 -5.34
N LEU A 225 -4.55 -8.11 -5.97
CA LEU A 225 -4.31 -6.82 -5.30
C LEU A 225 -5.32 -6.53 -4.17
N GLY A 226 -6.50 -7.14 -4.19
CA GLY A 226 -7.48 -6.97 -3.12
C GLY A 226 -7.09 -7.66 -1.83
N SER A 227 -6.16 -8.63 -1.89
CA SER A 227 -5.83 -9.52 -0.78
C SER A 227 -4.34 -9.60 -0.46
N TYR A 228 -3.46 -9.29 -1.41
CA TYR A 228 -2.02 -9.51 -1.30
C TYR A 228 -1.23 -8.27 -1.74
N SER A 229 -0.31 -7.81 -0.89
CA SER A 229 0.57 -6.68 -1.23
C SER A 229 1.61 -7.07 -2.29
N ASN A 230 1.91 -8.36 -2.45
CA ASN A 230 2.87 -8.92 -3.41
C ASN A 230 2.78 -8.28 -4.80
N CYS A 231 1.57 -8.13 -5.33
CA CYS A 231 1.33 -7.62 -6.68
C CYS A 231 1.59 -6.11 -6.82
N LEU A 232 1.68 -5.37 -5.72
CA LEU A 232 2.13 -3.97 -5.75
C LEU A 232 3.60 -3.85 -6.20
N ALA A 233 4.42 -4.89 -5.98
CA ALA A 233 5.82 -4.88 -6.38
C ALA A 233 6.04 -4.98 -7.90
N ASP A 234 5.03 -5.33 -8.69
CA ASP A 234 5.13 -5.66 -10.13
C ASP A 234 5.77 -4.57 -11.00
N TYR A 235 5.88 -3.34 -10.49
CA TYR A 235 6.50 -2.20 -11.18
C TYR A 235 7.58 -1.51 -10.33
N THR A 236 8.15 -2.25 -9.38
CA THR A 236 9.33 -1.87 -8.61
C THR A 236 10.58 -2.51 -9.22
N SER A 237 11.74 -2.33 -8.56
CA SER A 237 12.99 -2.96 -8.99
C SER A 237 13.02 -4.50 -8.89
N ASN A 238 12.09 -5.11 -8.13
CA ASN A 238 12.00 -6.56 -7.97
C ASN A 238 10.54 -7.01 -8.12
N PRO A 239 10.02 -7.09 -9.36
CA PRO A 239 8.62 -7.41 -9.61
C PRO A 239 8.24 -8.80 -9.12
N PHE A 240 7.02 -8.97 -8.58
CA PHE A 240 6.53 -10.27 -8.13
C PHE A 240 5.96 -11.08 -9.31
N CYS A 241 5.13 -10.43 -10.10
CA CYS A 241 4.72 -10.84 -11.42
C CYS A 241 5.66 -10.21 -12.45
N ALA A 242 6.35 -11.01 -13.27
CA ALA A 242 7.35 -10.54 -14.23
C ALA A 242 7.31 -11.40 -15.50
N ALA A 243 7.67 -10.85 -16.65
CA ALA A 243 7.76 -11.64 -17.87
C ALA A 243 9.00 -12.55 -17.84
N SER A 244 10.02 -12.20 -17.06
CA SER A 244 11.20 -13.04 -16.82
C SER A 244 11.68 -12.94 -15.36
N PRO A 245 12.15 -14.04 -14.74
CA PRO A 245 12.19 -15.42 -15.25
C PRO A 245 10.79 -16.05 -15.33
N GLN A 246 10.67 -17.21 -16.00
CA GLN A 246 9.40 -17.94 -16.14
C GLN A 246 8.68 -18.19 -14.81
N SER A 247 9.42 -18.36 -13.71
CA SER A 247 8.85 -18.61 -12.38
C SER A 247 8.08 -17.41 -11.81
N LYS A 248 8.19 -16.22 -12.42
CA LYS A 248 7.46 -15.01 -12.02
C LYS A 248 6.29 -14.67 -12.94
N GLN A 249 6.06 -15.43 -14.00
CA GLN A 249 4.96 -15.14 -14.93
C GLN A 249 3.61 -15.48 -14.30
N ALA A 250 2.65 -14.56 -14.40
CA ALA A 250 1.31 -14.71 -13.84
C ALA A 250 1.31 -15.09 -12.35
N SER A 251 2.33 -14.66 -11.59
CA SER A 251 2.45 -14.97 -10.15
C SER A 251 1.22 -14.53 -9.36
N CYS A 252 0.64 -13.37 -9.70
CA CYS A 252 -0.57 -12.85 -9.07
C CYS A 252 -1.79 -13.78 -9.28
N SER A 253 -1.93 -14.38 -10.47
CA SER A 253 -2.93 -15.43 -10.73
C SER A 253 -2.74 -16.62 -9.79
N GLY A 254 -1.49 -17.02 -9.55
CA GLY A 254 -1.17 -18.11 -8.63
C GLY A 254 -1.61 -17.87 -7.18
N LEU A 255 -1.52 -16.62 -6.69
CA LEU A 255 -1.95 -16.26 -5.34
C LEU A 255 -3.44 -16.47 -5.09
N ILE A 256 -4.25 -16.31 -6.14
CA ILE A 256 -5.70 -16.52 -6.10
C ILE A 256 -6.12 -17.90 -6.63
N GLY A 257 -5.15 -18.77 -6.97
CA GLY A 257 -5.42 -20.14 -7.45
C GLY A 257 -5.87 -20.23 -8.92
N HIS A 258 -5.70 -19.18 -9.71
CA HIS A 258 -6.08 -19.12 -11.12
C HIS A 258 -4.99 -19.71 -12.05
N TYR A 259 -5.36 -19.89 -13.32
CA TYR A 259 -4.47 -20.43 -14.34
C TYR A 259 -3.34 -19.44 -14.67
N GLY A 260 -2.08 -19.87 -14.54
CA GLY A 260 -0.88 -19.05 -14.77
C GLY A 260 -0.55 -18.75 -16.25
N ARG A 261 -1.58 -18.69 -17.11
CA ARG A 261 -1.50 -18.35 -18.54
C ARG A 261 -2.72 -17.51 -18.89
N PHE A 262 -2.70 -16.86 -20.05
CA PHE A 262 -3.82 -16.01 -20.43
C PHE A 262 -5.12 -16.82 -20.53
N HIS A 263 -6.17 -16.29 -19.94
CA HIS A 263 -7.54 -16.79 -20.02
C HIS A 263 -8.49 -15.64 -19.69
N MET A 264 -9.61 -15.52 -20.41
CA MET A 264 -10.63 -14.53 -20.08
C MET A 264 -11.53 -15.05 -18.95
N HIS A 265 -11.90 -14.17 -18.03
CA HIS A 265 -12.99 -14.45 -17.11
C HIS A 265 -14.32 -14.41 -17.83
N THR A 266 -15.19 -15.39 -17.54
CA THR A 266 -16.56 -15.46 -18.05
C THR A 266 -17.61 -15.10 -17.00
N THR A 267 -17.17 -14.78 -15.77
CA THR A 267 -18.00 -14.29 -14.67
C THR A 267 -17.16 -13.35 -13.81
N TYR A 268 -17.82 -12.52 -12.98
CA TYR A 268 -17.12 -11.68 -12.00
C TYR A 268 -16.23 -12.48 -11.04
N THR A 269 -16.60 -13.72 -10.70
CA THR A 269 -15.85 -14.57 -9.76
C THR A 269 -14.72 -15.37 -10.41
N GLY A 270 -14.49 -15.23 -11.72
CA GLY A 270 -13.30 -15.79 -12.40
C GLY A 270 -13.17 -17.32 -12.50
N ASN A 271 -14.19 -18.09 -12.10
CA ASN A 271 -14.24 -19.55 -12.31
C ASN A 271 -14.57 -19.92 -13.76
#